data_AF-A0AA36IBB6-F1
#
_entry.id   AF-A0AA36IBB6-F1
#
_cell.length_a   1.000
_cell.length_b   1.000
_cell.length_c   1.000
_cell.angle_alpha   90.00
_cell.angle_beta   90.00
_cell.angle_gamma   90.00
#
_symmetry.space_group_name_H-M   'P 1'
#
loop_
_entity.id
_entity.type
_entity.pdbx_description
1 polymer ?
#
loop_
_entity_poly.entity_id
_entity_poly.type
_entity_poly.pdbx_seq_one_letter_code
_entity_poly.pdbx_strand_id
1 'polypeptide(L)'
;MAEVDHKEQFMPGLSQALAARLMALKGETKECYEVARVTEIFSKRCPEDHGLFSTLCRHVHRHLGYFEPVDFVRFTRGLAAAEYRDERVTLTLPKWAQKRHKEFSPHDWDAFVTSLARLGASEIRQRKLRELGPPAPTEPATFSGGQMAQERKLAELP
;
A
#
# COMPACT_ATOMS: atom_id res chain seq x y z
N MET A 1 24.32 0.58 -16.34
CA MET A 1 25.51 1.44 -16.25
C MET A 1 25.52 2.04 -14.84
N ALA A 2 26.59 1.85 -14.08
CA ALA A 2 26.71 2.42 -12.75
C ALA A 2 27.20 3.88 -12.86
N GLU A 3 26.59 4.79 -12.10
CA GLU A 3 27.02 6.19 -12.01
C GLU A 3 28.16 6.30 -11.00
N VAL A 4 29.20 7.05 -11.36
CA VAL A 4 30.38 7.34 -10.54
C VAL A 4 30.46 8.84 -10.34
N ASP A 5 30.79 9.30 -9.13
CA ASP A 5 30.90 10.73 -8.83
C ASP A 5 32.19 11.32 -9.40
N HIS A 6 32.36 12.64 -9.24
CA HIS A 6 33.55 13.40 -9.66
C HIS A 6 34.86 13.00 -8.95
N LYS A 7 34.80 12.08 -7.99
CA LYS A 7 35.92 11.47 -7.25
C LYS A 7 36.05 9.98 -7.55
N GLU A 8 35.43 9.49 -8.63
CA GLU A 8 35.43 8.08 -9.05
C GLU A 8 34.83 7.13 -8.01
N GLN A 9 34.05 7.64 -7.04
CA GLN A 9 33.36 6.79 -6.08
C GLN A 9 32.07 6.28 -6.68
N PHE A 10 31.81 4.98 -6.49
CA PHE A 10 30.57 4.36 -6.93
C PHE A 10 29.38 5.07 -6.28
N MET A 11 28.52 5.71 -7.07
CA MET A 11 27.29 6.29 -6.55
C MET A 11 26.26 5.18 -6.47
N PRO A 12 25.78 4.83 -5.25
CA PRO A 12 24.66 3.93 -5.15
C PRO A 12 23.48 4.55 -5.91
N GLY A 13 22.83 3.76 -6.76
CA GLY A 13 21.60 4.20 -7.42
C GLY A 13 20.58 4.60 -6.35
N LEU A 14 19.65 5.51 -6.68
CA LEU A 14 18.68 6.05 -5.71
C LEU A 14 17.99 4.96 -4.86
N SER A 15 17.63 3.82 -5.45
CA SER A 15 17.03 2.69 -4.73
C SER A 15 17.96 2.08 -3.67
N GLN A 16 19.27 1.99 -3.95
CA GLN A 16 20.27 1.48 -3.01
C GLN A 16 20.51 2.46 -1.87
N ALA A 17 20.58 3.77 -2.16
CA ALA A 17 20.68 4.81 -1.15
C ALA A 17 19.45 4.82 -0.22
N LEU A 18 18.25 4.69 -0.78
CA LEU A 18 17.00 4.60 -0.02
C LEU A 18 16.92 3.31 0.80
N ALA A 19 17.37 2.17 0.27
CA ALA A 19 17.43 0.91 1.01
C ALA A 19 18.39 1.02 2.20
N ALA A 20 19.58 1.59 2.00
CA ALA A 20 20.55 1.84 3.07
C ALA A 20 19.97 2.76 4.15
N ARG A 21 19.28 3.84 3.76
CA ARG A 21 18.59 4.73 4.71
C ARG A 21 17.53 3.97 5.49
N LEU A 22 16.67 3.19 4.83
CA LEU A 22 15.63 2.39 5.48
C LEU A 22 16.21 1.39 6.49
N MET A 23 17.33 0.76 6.15
CA MET A 23 18.02 -0.17 7.04
C MET A 23 18.66 0.52 8.24
N ALA A 24 19.18 1.75 8.09
CA ALA A 24 19.63 2.56 9.21
C ALA A 24 18.50 2.90 10.20
N LEU A 25 17.26 2.86 9.73
CA LEU A 25 16.05 3.16 10.52
C LEU A 25 15.42 1.92 11.14
N LYS A 26 16.08 0.76 11.04
CA LYS A 26 15.61 -0.54 11.53
C LYS A 26 15.12 -0.54 12.99
N GLY A 27 15.71 0.31 13.84
CA GLY A 27 15.34 0.48 15.24
C GLY A 27 14.60 1.78 15.54
N GLU A 28 14.51 2.70 14.57
CA GLU A 28 13.84 3.97 14.75
C GLU A 28 12.33 3.78 14.73
N THR A 29 11.65 4.48 15.63
CA THR A 29 10.22 4.28 15.91
C THR A 29 9.38 5.49 15.56
N LYS A 30 10.01 6.65 15.35
CA LYS A 30 9.33 7.93 15.14
C LYS A 30 9.16 8.34 13.68
N GLU A 31 9.84 7.68 12.74
CA GLU A 31 9.73 8.05 11.33
C GLU A 31 8.39 7.61 10.71
N CYS A 32 7.69 8.58 10.12
CA CYS A 32 6.49 8.38 9.32
C CYS A 32 6.87 8.47 7.84
N TYR A 33 6.68 7.38 7.12
CA TYR A 33 6.79 7.31 5.67
C TYR A 33 5.75 6.33 5.14
N GLU A 34 5.44 6.43 3.85
CA GLU A 34 4.45 5.60 3.16
C GLU A 34 4.93 4.14 3.01
N VAL A 35 4.89 3.36 4.09
CA VAL A 35 5.46 2.01 4.15
C VAL A 35 4.89 1.06 3.08
N ALA A 36 3.60 1.20 2.74
CA ALA A 36 2.96 0.43 1.68
C ALA A 36 3.55 0.76 0.30
N ARG A 37 3.70 2.05 0.00
CA ARG A 37 4.28 2.51 -1.26
C ARG A 37 5.76 2.15 -1.37
N VAL A 38 6.51 2.30 -0.29
CA VAL A 38 7.93 1.93 -0.23
C VAL A 38 8.11 0.43 -0.45
N THR A 39 7.27 -0.40 0.16
CA THR A 39 7.27 -1.86 -0.06
C THR A 39 7.00 -2.21 -1.52
N GLU A 40 6.04 -1.55 -2.16
CA GLU A 40 5.75 -1.74 -3.58
C GLU A 40 6.96 -1.36 -4.46
N ILE A 41 7.62 -0.24 -4.18
CA ILE A 41 8.80 0.19 -4.94
C ILE A 41 9.92 -0.85 -4.81
N PHE A 42 10.25 -1.25 -3.59
CA PHE A 42 11.35 -2.18 -3.36
C PHE A 42 11.06 -3.60 -3.87
N SER A 43 9.79 -4.04 -3.87
CA SER A 43 9.42 -5.32 -4.51
C SER A 43 9.80 -5.41 -5.99
N LYS A 44 9.97 -4.27 -6.67
CA LYS A 44 10.36 -4.21 -8.10
C LYS A 44 11.84 -3.91 -8.30
N ARG A 45 12.53 -3.40 -7.28
CA ARG A 45 13.89 -2.85 -7.39
C ARG A 45 14.94 -3.70 -6.67
N CYS A 46 14.56 -4.37 -5.60
CA CYS A 46 15.42 -5.24 -4.79
C CYS A 46 14.58 -6.34 -4.09
N PRO A 47 13.82 -7.17 -4.84
CA PRO A 47 12.98 -8.23 -4.28
C PRO A 47 13.74 -9.23 -3.40
N GLU A 48 15.03 -9.44 -3.65
CA GLU A 48 15.91 -10.35 -2.92
C GLU A 48 16.39 -9.82 -1.55
N ASP A 49 16.19 -8.54 -1.23
CA ASP A 49 16.63 -7.96 0.04
C ASP A 49 15.66 -8.28 1.19
N HIS A 50 15.77 -9.50 1.70
CA HIS A 50 14.94 -9.98 2.83
C HIS A 50 15.13 -9.13 4.10
N GLY A 51 16.31 -8.52 4.30
CA GLY A 51 16.58 -7.66 5.44
C GLY A 51 15.73 -6.39 5.41
N LEU A 52 15.58 -5.82 4.22
CA LEU A 52 14.72 -4.68 3.94
C LEU A 52 13.25 -5.01 4.15
N PHE A 53 12.73 -6.12 3.60
CA PHE A 53 11.33 -6.51 3.80
C PHE A 53 11.02 -6.88 5.26
N SER A 54 11.97 -7.49 5.98
CA SER A 54 11.85 -7.72 7.42
C SER A 54 11.71 -6.41 8.22
N THR A 55 12.38 -5.35 7.78
CA THR A 55 12.27 -4.02 8.38
C THR A 55 10.92 -3.38 8.07
N LEU A 56 10.48 -3.43 6.82
CA LEU A 56 9.15 -2.95 6.42
C LEU A 56 8.02 -3.67 7.17
N CYS A 57 8.10 -4.99 7.33
CA CYS A 57 7.13 -5.78 8.09
C CYS A 57 7.09 -5.40 9.57
N ARG A 58 8.20 -4.95 10.17
CA ARG A 58 8.17 -4.40 11.54
C ARG A 58 7.55 -3.01 11.58
N HIS A 59 7.84 -2.18 10.59
CA HIS A 59 7.36 -0.80 10.57
C HIS A 59 5.85 -0.73 10.29
N VAL A 60 5.33 -1.62 9.42
CA VAL A 60 3.91 -1.61 9.04
C VAL A 60 2.98 -1.68 10.24
N HIS A 61 3.29 -2.48 11.27
CA HIS A 61 2.45 -2.63 12.45
C HIS A 61 2.17 -1.30 13.17
N ARG A 62 3.04 -0.31 13.05
CA ARG A 62 2.88 1.04 13.63
C ARG A 62 2.10 1.97 12.71
N HIS A 63 2.03 1.66 11.43
CA HIS A 63 1.43 2.50 10.39
C HIS A 63 0.02 2.04 9.97
N LEU A 64 -0.43 0.85 10.40
CA LEU A 64 -1.76 0.30 10.05
C LEU A 64 -2.94 1.20 10.41
N GLY A 65 -2.77 2.06 11.43
CA GLY A 65 -3.77 3.07 11.79
C GLY A 65 -3.99 4.13 10.71
N TYR A 66 -3.01 4.36 9.84
CA TYR A 66 -3.04 5.36 8.78
C TYR A 66 -3.27 4.78 7.38
N PHE A 67 -3.28 3.44 7.23
CA PHE A 67 -3.45 2.80 5.93
C PHE A 67 -4.78 3.20 5.28
N GLU A 68 -4.78 3.47 4.00
CA GLU A 68 -6.00 3.41 3.19
C GLU A 68 -6.22 1.98 2.68
N PRO A 69 -7.43 1.61 2.21
CA PRO A 69 -7.68 0.30 1.58
C PRO A 69 -6.62 -0.10 0.54
N VAL A 70 -6.22 0.85 -0.30
CA VAL A 70 -5.19 0.66 -1.34
C VAL A 70 -3.82 0.30 -0.75
N ASP A 71 -3.50 0.73 0.47
CA ASP A 71 -2.22 0.45 1.12
C ASP A 71 -2.13 -0.99 1.62
N PHE A 72 -3.26 -1.56 2.07
CA PHE A 72 -3.33 -3.00 2.34
C PHE A 72 -3.02 -3.82 1.08
N VAL A 73 -3.57 -3.41 -0.08
CA VAL A 73 -3.31 -4.04 -1.37
C VAL A 73 -1.84 -3.88 -1.77
N ARG A 74 -1.31 -2.66 -1.75
CA ARG A 74 0.09 -2.36 -2.14
C ARG A 74 1.08 -3.14 -1.29
N PHE A 75 0.90 -3.14 0.02
CA PHE A 75 1.83 -3.80 0.94
C PHE A 75 1.78 -5.33 0.77
N THR A 76 0.59 -5.93 0.75
CA THR A 76 0.47 -7.40 0.55
C THR A 76 0.98 -7.84 -0.81
N ARG A 77 0.64 -7.10 -1.88
CA ARG A 77 1.11 -7.39 -3.24
C ARG A 77 2.63 -7.24 -3.34
N GLY A 78 3.20 -6.20 -2.72
CA GLY A 78 4.65 -5.98 -2.70
C GLY A 78 5.39 -7.12 -2.03
N LEU A 79 4.93 -7.58 -0.86
CA LEU A 79 5.52 -8.74 -0.20
C LEU A 79 5.35 -10.03 -1.01
N ALA A 80 4.17 -10.25 -1.60
CA ALA A 80 3.93 -11.44 -2.43
C ALA A 80 4.81 -11.43 -3.69
N ALA A 81 5.07 -10.26 -4.28
CA ALA A 81 5.94 -10.11 -5.44
C ALA A 81 7.43 -10.32 -5.09
N ALA A 82 7.84 -9.93 -3.88
CA ALA A 82 9.18 -10.20 -3.36
C ALA A 82 9.34 -11.61 -2.75
N GLU A 83 8.29 -12.44 -2.83
CA GLU A 83 8.23 -13.78 -2.20
C GLU A 83 8.57 -13.79 -0.69
N TYR A 84 8.48 -12.63 -0.03
CA TYR A 84 8.84 -12.47 1.36
C TYR A 84 7.62 -12.68 2.27
N ARG A 85 7.66 -13.73 3.08
CA ARG A 85 6.57 -14.09 4.00
C ARG A 85 6.91 -13.70 5.43
N ASP A 86 6.01 -12.95 6.07
CA ASP A 86 6.07 -12.65 7.51
C ASP A 86 4.76 -13.09 8.17
N GLU A 87 4.86 -14.03 9.11
CA GLU A 87 3.69 -14.59 9.78
C GLU A 87 2.88 -13.52 10.51
N ARG A 88 3.56 -12.55 11.16
CA ARG A 88 2.88 -11.47 11.91
C ARG A 88 2.04 -10.62 10.97
N VAL A 89 2.52 -10.38 9.75
CA VAL A 89 1.80 -9.64 8.72
C VAL A 89 0.59 -10.43 8.23
N THR A 90 0.77 -11.72 7.88
CA THR A 90 -0.35 -12.58 7.42
C THR A 90 -1.41 -12.85 8.49
N LEU A 91 -1.09 -12.62 9.77
CA LEU A 91 -2.02 -12.65 10.89
C LEU A 91 -2.69 -11.30 11.14
N THR A 92 -1.94 -10.20 11.04
CA THR A 92 -2.39 -8.88 11.48
C THR A 92 -3.15 -8.12 10.40
N LEU A 93 -2.66 -8.11 9.15
CA LEU A 93 -3.32 -7.38 8.05
C LEU A 93 -4.78 -7.79 7.86
N PRO A 94 -5.14 -9.08 7.87
CA PRO A 94 -6.53 -9.49 7.67
C PRO A 94 -7.45 -8.98 8.77
N LYS A 95 -6.98 -8.97 10.01
CA LYS A 95 -7.76 -8.45 11.15
C LYS A 95 -8.02 -6.97 11.01
N TRP A 96 -7.03 -6.20 10.56
CA TRP A 96 -7.18 -4.76 10.33
C TRP A 96 -8.09 -4.46 9.14
N ALA A 97 -7.91 -5.17 8.02
CA ALA A 97 -8.77 -5.03 6.85
C ALA A 97 -10.23 -5.38 7.19
N GLN A 98 -10.48 -6.44 7.97
CA GLN A 98 -11.83 -6.79 8.43
C GLN A 98 -12.46 -5.72 9.32
N LYS A 99 -11.71 -5.13 10.25
CA LYS A 99 -12.20 -4.04 11.11
C LYS A 99 -12.62 -2.81 10.29
N ARG A 100 -11.92 -2.57 9.19
CA ARG A 100 -12.10 -1.43 8.29
C ARG A 100 -12.78 -1.81 6.99
N HIS A 101 -13.50 -2.94 6.98
CA HIS A 101 -14.08 -3.54 5.78
C HIS A 101 -14.96 -2.57 4.99
N LYS A 102 -15.73 -1.74 5.69
CA LYS A 102 -16.62 -0.73 5.09
C LYS A 102 -15.90 0.37 4.32
N GLU A 103 -14.60 0.55 4.54
CA GLU A 103 -13.80 1.58 3.86
C GLU A 103 -13.29 1.10 2.50
N PHE A 104 -13.25 -0.23 2.27
CA PHE A 104 -12.74 -0.79 1.03
C PHE A 104 -13.70 -0.51 -0.13
N SER A 105 -13.15 -0.30 -1.33
CA SER A 105 -13.91 -0.54 -2.55
C SER A 105 -14.02 -2.06 -2.80
N PRO A 106 -15.00 -2.53 -3.58
CA PRO A 106 -15.04 -3.94 -3.99
C PRO A 106 -13.74 -4.38 -4.67
N HIS A 107 -13.17 -3.51 -5.50
CA HIS A 107 -11.91 -3.77 -6.20
C HIS A 107 -10.74 -3.95 -5.24
N ASP A 108 -10.58 -3.04 -4.27
CA ASP A 108 -9.49 -3.12 -3.30
C ASP A 108 -9.62 -4.34 -2.39
N TRP A 109 -10.85 -4.72 -2.02
CA TRP A 109 -11.08 -5.91 -1.20
C TRP A 109 -10.65 -7.17 -1.93
N ASP A 110 -11.10 -7.36 -3.17
CA ASP A 110 -10.75 -8.54 -3.98
C ASP A 110 -9.26 -8.59 -4.27
N ALA A 111 -8.64 -7.45 -4.58
CA ALA A 111 -7.21 -7.34 -4.82
C ALA A 111 -6.40 -7.67 -3.54
N PHE A 112 -6.86 -7.21 -2.38
CA PHE A 112 -6.25 -7.53 -1.09
C PHE A 112 -6.34 -9.02 -0.77
N VAL A 113 -7.53 -9.63 -0.87
CA VAL A 113 -7.74 -11.06 -0.59
C VAL A 113 -6.90 -11.93 -1.52
N THR A 114 -6.84 -11.58 -2.80
CA THR A 114 -6.03 -12.29 -3.80
C THR A 114 -4.53 -12.18 -3.50
N SER A 115 -4.05 -10.98 -3.17
CA SER A 115 -2.63 -10.75 -2.85
C SER A 115 -2.23 -11.45 -1.55
N LEU A 116 -3.11 -11.45 -0.56
CA LEU A 116 -2.92 -12.13 0.72
C LEU A 116 -2.86 -13.67 0.57
N ALA A 117 -3.69 -14.24 -0.32
CA ALA A 117 -3.62 -15.65 -0.66
C ALA A 117 -2.26 -16.02 -1.27
N ARG A 118 -1.77 -15.22 -2.23
CA ARG A 118 -0.43 -15.38 -2.84
C ARG A 118 0.71 -15.25 -1.83
N LEU A 119 0.55 -14.38 -0.83
CA LEU A 119 1.49 -14.20 0.26
C LEU A 119 1.56 -15.43 1.20
N GLY A 120 0.58 -16.35 1.13
CA GLY A 120 0.56 -17.58 1.91
C GLY A 120 -0.27 -17.50 3.19
N ALA A 121 -1.30 -16.65 3.26
CA ALA A 121 -2.26 -16.73 4.36
C ALA A 121 -2.98 -18.11 4.38
N SER A 122 -3.30 -18.62 5.56
CA SER A 122 -3.91 -19.95 5.68
C SER A 122 -5.28 -20.04 5.01
N GLU A 123 -5.62 -21.22 4.48
CA GLU A 123 -6.90 -21.50 3.82
C GLU A 123 -8.12 -21.10 4.67
N ILE A 124 -8.08 -21.36 5.98
CA ILE A 124 -9.15 -20.97 6.91
C ILE A 124 -9.33 -19.44 6.91
N ARG A 125 -8.23 -18.67 6.85
CA ARG A 125 -8.29 -17.21 6.85
C ARG A 125 -8.75 -16.66 5.51
N GLN A 126 -8.27 -17.25 4.42
CA GLN A 126 -8.72 -16.89 3.07
C GLN A 126 -10.22 -17.13 2.93
N ARG A 127 -10.73 -18.28 3.38
CA ARG A 127 -12.16 -18.59 3.36
C ARG A 127 -12.98 -17.56 4.14
N LYS A 128 -12.60 -17.24 5.37
CA LYS A 128 -13.30 -16.23 6.18
C LYS A 128 -13.37 -14.85 5.51
N LEU A 129 -12.30 -14.43 4.82
CA LEU A 129 -12.28 -13.15 4.10
C LEU A 129 -13.16 -13.19 2.85
N ARG A 130 -13.18 -14.31 2.13
CA ARG A 130 -14.04 -14.51 0.95
C ARG A 130 -15.52 -14.58 1.33
N GLU A 131 -15.85 -15.25 2.43
CA GLU A 131 -17.22 -15.32 2.99
C GLU A 131 -17.74 -13.95 3.40
N LEU A 132 -16.87 -13.07 3.91
CA LEU A 132 -17.24 -11.68 4.22
C LEU A 132 -17.62 -10.88 2.95
N GLY A 133 -17.05 -11.24 1.80
CA GLY A 133 -17.29 -10.58 0.51
C GLY A 133 -16.79 -9.14 0.45
N PRO A 134 -16.77 -8.51 -0.72
CA PRO A 134 -16.54 -7.06 -0.81
C PRO A 134 -17.67 -6.29 -0.10
N PRO A 135 -17.38 -5.10 0.45
CA PRO A 135 -18.45 -4.22 0.93
C PRO A 135 -19.39 -3.84 -0.23
N ALA A 136 -20.64 -3.50 0.10
CA ALA A 136 -21.58 -3.00 -0.90
C ALA A 136 -20.97 -1.76 -1.58
N PRO A 137 -21.18 -1.59 -2.91
CA PRO A 137 -20.75 -0.38 -3.59
C PRO A 137 -21.29 0.83 -2.83
N THR A 138 -20.39 1.68 -2.35
CA THR A 138 -20.79 2.99 -1.87
C THR A 138 -21.41 3.72 -3.05
N GLU A 139 -22.65 4.21 -2.89
CA GLU A 139 -23.26 5.09 -3.89
C GLU A 139 -22.25 6.19 -4.25
N PRO A 140 -22.11 6.56 -5.53
CA PRO A 140 -21.21 7.63 -5.91
C PRO A 140 -21.55 8.82 -5.02
N ALA A 141 -20.56 9.38 -4.34
CA ALA A 141 -20.73 10.57 -3.54
C ALA A 141 -21.54 11.57 -4.39
N THR A 142 -22.79 11.82 -4.03
CA THR A 142 -23.58 12.86 -4.68
C THR A 142 -22.77 14.13 -4.47
N PHE A 143 -22.11 14.58 -5.54
CA PHE A 143 -21.34 15.80 -5.54
C PHE A 143 -22.33 16.94 -5.37
N SER A 144 -22.69 17.24 -4.11
CA SER A 144 -23.58 18.34 -3.76
C SER A 144 -22.76 19.63 -3.72
N GLY A 145 -22.10 19.93 -4.84
CA GLY A 145 -21.14 21.00 -4.99
C GLY A 145 -21.44 21.81 -6.25
N GLY A 146 -22.24 22.86 -6.12
CA GLY A 146 -22.18 24.02 -7.01
C GLY A 146 -23.11 24.03 -8.22
N GLN A 147 -24.43 24.14 -7.99
CA GLN A 147 -25.25 24.94 -8.89
C GLN A 147 -24.88 26.41 -8.68
N MET A 148 -23.91 26.94 -9.45
CA MET A 148 -23.85 28.37 -9.76
C MET A 148 -23.05 28.61 -11.05
N ALA A 149 -23.65 29.42 -11.92
CA ALA A 149 -23.11 30.06 -13.12
C ALA A 149 -23.16 29.27 -14.44
N GLN A 150 -24.21 29.45 -15.24
CA GLN A 150 -24.19 30.40 -16.37
C GLN A 150 -25.52 30.36 -17.16
N GLU A 151 -26.49 31.18 -16.76
CA GLU A 151 -27.53 31.67 -17.68
C GLU A 151 -27.64 33.18 -17.50
N ARG A 152 -26.73 33.91 -18.15
CA ARG A 152 -26.90 35.32 -18.50
C ARG A 152 -26.36 35.55 -19.90
N LYS A 153 -27.29 35.55 -20.85
CA LYS A 153 -27.47 36.51 -21.96
C LYS A 153 -27.90 35.79 -23.24
N LEU A 154 -29.20 35.71 -23.45
CA LEU A 154 -29.80 36.06 -24.74
C LEU A 154 -31.27 36.46 -24.53
N ALA A 155 -31.45 37.59 -23.84
CA ALA A 155 -32.70 38.35 -23.92
C ALA A 155 -32.36 39.61 -24.73
N GLU A 156 -32.72 39.54 -26.01
CA GLU A 156 -33.43 40.56 -26.77
C GLU A 156 -33.04 42.03 -26.46
N LEU A 157 -32.28 42.63 -27.38
CA LEU A 157 -32.34 44.06 -27.64
C LEU A 157 -33.23 44.27 -28.89
N PRO A 158 -34.26 45.13 -28.84
CA PRO A 158 -34.81 45.74 -30.04
C PRO A 158 -33.83 46.76 -30.65
#